data_AF-A0A0F6AIR6-F1
#
_entry.id   AF-A0A0F6AIR6-F1
#
_cell.length_a   1.000
_cell.length_b   1.000
_cell.length_c   1.000
_cell.angle_alpha   90.00
_cell.angle_beta   90.00
_cell.angle_gamma   90.00
#
_symmetry.space_group_name_H-M   'P 1'
#
loop_
_entity.id
_entity.type
_entity.pdbx_description
1 polymer ?
#
loop_
_entity_poly.entity_id
_entity_poly.type
_entity_poly.pdbx_seq_one_letter_code
_entity_poly.pdbx_strand_id
1 'polypeptide(L)'
;MFFIFFSSFSFACRPCSEDVNVYVVKQAKPVFDKSYSSSERNGYVTFQADIVHFKVSNLKVVEVYPEDIPLSVIEEMILKTQYKLISNKPSHIACDSKSQELSFVFRLPI
;
A
#
# COMPACT_ATOMS: atom_id res chain seq x y z
N MET A 1 -30.99 31.03 37.74
CA MET A 1 -29.59 30.55 37.73
C MET A 1 -29.46 29.56 36.58
N PHE A 2 -28.80 29.97 35.51
CA PHE A 2 -28.72 29.26 34.22
C PHE A 2 -27.69 28.13 34.35
N PHE A 3 -28.13 26.87 34.34
CA PHE A 3 -27.24 25.70 34.30
C PHE A 3 -26.72 25.56 32.88
N ILE A 4 -25.48 26.02 32.64
CA ILE A 4 -24.80 25.86 31.36
C ILE A 4 -24.33 24.40 31.26
N PHE A 5 -24.95 23.66 30.34
CA PHE A 5 -24.48 22.37 29.84
C PHE A 5 -23.16 22.57 29.09
N PHE A 6 -22.04 22.10 29.66
CA PHE A 6 -20.82 21.88 28.89
C PHE A 6 -20.80 20.42 28.43
N SER A 7 -21.28 20.18 27.20
CA SER A 7 -21.05 18.93 26.50
C SER A 7 -19.58 18.86 26.09
N SER A 8 -18.73 18.34 26.97
CA SER A 8 -17.35 17.99 26.65
C SER A 8 -17.34 16.73 25.76
N PHE A 9 -17.75 16.88 24.51
CA PHE A 9 -17.35 15.95 23.45
C PHE A 9 -15.86 16.18 23.16
N SER A 10 -15.01 15.70 24.07
CA SER A 10 -13.60 15.51 23.76
C SER A 10 -13.55 14.31 22.82
N PHE A 11 -13.48 14.57 21.51
CA PHE A 11 -12.97 13.57 20.58
C PHE A 11 -11.56 13.21 21.04
N ALA A 12 -11.42 12.04 21.69
CA ALA A 12 -10.14 11.52 22.11
C ALA A 12 -9.32 11.23 20.84
N CYS A 13 -8.54 12.21 20.40
CA CYS A 13 -7.61 12.06 19.31
C CYS A 13 -6.49 11.14 19.81
N ARG A 14 -6.39 9.95 19.22
CA ARG A 14 -5.26 9.06 19.48
C ARG A 14 -4.01 9.67 18.82
N PRO A 15 -2.87 9.73 19.52
CA PRO A 15 -1.63 10.24 18.94
C PRO A 15 -1.18 9.41 17.74
N CYS A 16 -0.48 10.05 16.82
CA CYS A 16 0.07 9.45 15.61
C CYS A 16 1.35 8.66 15.94
N SER A 17 1.54 7.49 15.32
CA SER A 17 2.78 6.71 15.37
C SER A 17 3.40 6.62 13.98
N GLU A 18 4.71 6.87 13.93
CA GLU A 18 5.59 6.57 12.79
C GLU A 18 6.16 5.14 12.85
N ASP A 19 6.06 4.49 14.03
CA ASP A 19 6.39 3.07 14.19
C ASP A 19 5.19 2.24 13.73
N VAL A 20 5.19 1.91 12.44
CA VAL A 20 4.09 1.28 11.72
C VAL A 20 4.56 0.11 10.88
N ASN A 21 3.75 -0.95 10.85
CA ASN A 21 3.93 -2.07 9.95
C ASN A 21 2.93 -1.98 8.79
N VAL A 22 3.39 -2.26 7.58
CA VAL A 22 2.55 -2.31 6.38
C VAL A 22 2.13 -3.76 6.12
N TYR A 23 0.83 -3.96 5.97
CA TYR A 23 0.25 -5.25 5.58
C TYR A 23 -0.47 -5.13 4.25
N VAL A 24 -0.27 -6.12 3.38
CA VAL A 24 -1.01 -6.25 2.13
C VAL A 24 -2.30 -7.01 2.43
N VAL A 25 -3.43 -6.32 2.40
CA VAL A 25 -4.75 -6.93 2.64
C VAL A 25 -5.21 -7.69 1.39
N LYS A 26 -5.04 -7.07 0.23
CA LYS A 26 -5.43 -7.66 -1.05
C LYS A 26 -4.57 -7.09 -2.17
N GLN A 27 -3.69 -7.93 -2.72
CA GLN A 27 -2.93 -7.59 -3.91
C GLN A 27 -3.86 -7.48 -5.11
N ALA A 28 -3.76 -6.37 -5.86
CA ALA A 28 -4.46 -6.25 -7.12
C ALA A 28 -3.83 -7.21 -8.15
N LYS A 29 -4.61 -7.60 -9.16
CA LYS A 29 -4.07 -8.35 -10.29
C LYS A 29 -3.55 -7.36 -11.33
N PRO A 30 -2.41 -7.63 -11.99
CA PRO A 30 -1.98 -6.85 -13.13
C PRO A 30 -3.01 -7.00 -14.26
N VAL A 31 -3.26 -5.91 -14.98
CA VAL A 31 -4.14 -5.90 -16.15
C VAL A 31 -3.25 -5.69 -17.37
N PHE A 32 -3.16 -6.74 -18.19
CA PHE A 32 -2.35 -6.71 -19.40
C PHE A 32 -3.22 -6.42 -20.62
N ASP A 33 -2.63 -5.77 -21.62
CA ASP A 33 -3.21 -5.73 -22.95
C ASP A 33 -3.26 -7.13 -23.56
N LYS A 34 -4.25 -7.37 -24.44
CA LYS A 34 -4.49 -8.69 -25.04
C LYS A 34 -3.30 -9.24 -25.85
N SER A 35 -2.39 -8.37 -26.27
CA SER A 35 -1.18 -8.74 -27.02
C SER A 35 -0.02 -9.20 -26.15
N TYR A 36 -0.05 -8.95 -24.85
CA TYR A 36 1.03 -9.35 -23.95
C TYR A 36 0.86 -10.83 -23.58
N SER A 37 1.90 -11.61 -23.82
CA SER A 37 2.04 -12.98 -23.36
C SER A 37 3.46 -13.19 -22.84
N SER A 38 3.61 -14.15 -21.93
CA SER A 38 4.91 -14.52 -21.40
C SER A 38 5.09 -16.03 -21.45
N SER A 39 6.32 -16.48 -21.67
CA SER A 39 6.69 -17.89 -21.46
C SER A 39 6.67 -18.27 -19.98
N GLU A 40 6.76 -17.29 -19.09
CA GLU A 40 6.72 -17.48 -17.66
C GLU A 40 5.29 -17.48 -17.13
N ARG A 41 5.05 -18.32 -16.11
CA ARG A 41 3.73 -18.39 -15.48
C ARG A 41 3.52 -17.32 -14.41
N ASN A 42 4.61 -16.83 -13.83
CA ASN A 42 4.60 -15.87 -12.74
C ASN A 42 5.53 -14.71 -13.03
N GLY A 43 5.10 -13.51 -12.64
CA GLY A 43 5.92 -12.33 -12.58
C GLY A 43 6.21 -11.93 -11.13
N TYR A 44 7.28 -11.18 -10.95
CA TYR A 44 7.82 -10.73 -9.68
C TYR A 44 8.13 -9.24 -9.80
N VAL A 45 7.87 -8.50 -8.74
CA VAL A 45 8.31 -7.11 -8.61
C VAL A 45 8.78 -6.86 -7.19
N THR A 46 9.90 -6.16 -7.06
CA THR A 46 10.33 -5.51 -5.81
C THR A 46 10.30 -4.00 -6.01
N PHE A 47 9.72 -3.29 -5.05
CA PHE A 47 9.56 -1.84 -5.11
C PHE A 47 9.66 -1.21 -3.73
N GLN A 48 9.99 0.08 -3.72
CA GLN A 48 9.96 0.95 -2.55
C GLN A 48 8.87 2.00 -2.73
N ALA A 49 8.09 2.27 -1.68
CA ALA A 49 7.08 3.33 -1.72
C ALA A 49 6.75 3.88 -0.33
N ASP A 50 6.23 5.10 -0.30
CA ASP A 50 5.55 5.66 0.87
C ASP A 50 4.10 5.18 0.87
N ILE A 51 3.64 4.62 1.99
CA ILE A 51 2.31 4.04 2.13
C ILE A 51 1.59 4.75 3.28
N VAL A 52 0.50 5.42 2.93
CA VAL A 52 -0.46 6.01 3.87
C VAL A 52 -1.82 5.31 3.71
N HIS A 53 -2.74 5.54 4.65
CA HIS A 53 -4.04 4.84 4.73
C HIS A 53 -4.80 4.65 3.39
N PHE A 54 -4.72 5.62 2.47
CA PHE A 54 -5.47 5.58 1.20
C PHE A 54 -4.63 5.95 -0.02
N LYS A 55 -3.30 6.05 0.13
CA LYS A 55 -2.44 6.55 -0.94
C LYS A 55 -1.07 5.90 -0.86
N VAL A 56 -0.56 5.60 -2.05
CA VAL A 56 0.84 5.22 -2.28
C VAL A 56 1.50 6.38 -3.01
N SER A 57 2.71 6.76 -2.60
CA SER A 57 3.49 7.83 -3.23
C SER A 57 4.98 7.49 -3.24
N ASN A 58 5.78 8.27 -3.98
CA ASN A 58 7.23 8.05 -4.10
C ASN A 58 7.58 6.61 -4.50
N LEU A 59 6.75 6.03 -5.37
CA LEU A 59 6.92 4.68 -5.88
C LEU A 59 8.19 4.61 -6.72
N LYS A 60 9.06 3.68 -6.36
CA LYS A 60 10.26 3.32 -7.10
C LYS A 60 10.30 1.81 -7.28
N VAL A 61 10.16 1.36 -8.51
CA VAL A 61 10.37 -0.03 -8.87
C VAL A 61 11.88 -0.31 -8.83
N VAL A 62 12.27 -1.34 -8.06
CA VAL A 62 13.68 -1.74 -7.88
C VAL A 62 14.03 -2.85 -8.87
N GLU A 63 13.15 -3.84 -8.98
CA GLU A 63 13.35 -5.03 -9.81
C GLU A 63 12.01 -5.52 -10.34
N VAL A 64 11.98 -5.99 -11.59
CA VAL A 64 10.83 -6.64 -12.21
C VAL A 64 11.33 -7.82 -13.02
N TYR A 65 10.64 -8.95 -12.91
CA TYR A 65 10.87 -10.14 -13.73
C TYR A 65 9.53 -10.73 -14.20
N PRO A 66 9.40 -11.13 -15.47
CA PRO A 66 10.32 -10.87 -16.60
C PRO A 66 10.54 -9.38 -16.90
N GLU A 67 11.70 -9.04 -17.47
CA GLU A 67 12.12 -7.64 -17.73
C GLU A 67 11.25 -6.92 -18.76
N ASP A 68 10.52 -7.67 -19.59
CA ASP A 68 9.64 -7.16 -20.63
C ASP A 68 8.23 -6.80 -20.13
N ILE A 69 7.92 -7.04 -18.85
CA ILE A 69 6.65 -6.59 -18.27
C ILE A 69 6.58 -5.06 -18.31
N PRO A 70 5.52 -4.46 -18.90
CA PRO A 70 5.38 -3.01 -18.91
C PRO A 70 5.30 -2.42 -17.50
N LEU A 71 6.15 -1.41 -17.22
CA LEU A 71 6.17 -0.75 -15.91
C LEU A 71 4.81 -0.14 -15.53
N SER A 72 4.05 0.39 -16.50
CA SER A 72 2.71 0.94 -16.25
C SER A 72 1.74 -0.08 -15.64
N VAL A 73 1.82 -1.34 -16.06
CA VAL A 73 0.99 -2.44 -15.52
C VAL A 73 1.38 -2.73 -14.06
N ILE A 74 2.67 -2.70 -13.76
CA ILE A 74 3.21 -2.91 -12.41
C ILE A 74 2.80 -1.76 -11.49
N GLU A 75 2.99 -0.51 -11.93
CA GLU A 75 2.60 0.68 -11.18
C GLU A 75 1.10 0.67 -10.89
N GLU A 76 0.25 0.40 -11.88
CA GLU A 76 -1.19 0.32 -11.68
C GLU A 76 -1.60 -0.77 -10.69
N MET A 77 -0.96 -1.95 -10.77
CA MET A 77 -1.18 -3.05 -9.82
C MET A 77 -0.80 -2.65 -8.39
N ILE A 78 0.35 -1.99 -8.21
CA ILE A 78 0.81 -1.50 -6.90
C ILE A 78 -0.16 -0.45 -6.36
N LEU A 79 -0.52 0.54 -7.16
CA LEU A 79 -1.44 1.63 -6.76
C LEU A 79 -2.85 1.14 -6.42
N LYS A 80 -3.33 0.06 -7.06
CA LYS A 80 -4.65 -0.54 -6.78
C LYS A 80 -4.63 -1.58 -5.66
N THR A 81 -3.46 -1.96 -5.15
CA THR A 81 -3.33 -2.92 -4.05
C THR A 81 -3.84 -2.30 -2.75
N GLN A 82 -4.56 -3.09 -1.95
CA GLN A 82 -5.09 -2.63 -0.67
C GLN A 82 -4.06 -2.88 0.43
N TYR A 83 -3.61 -1.80 1.06
CA TYR A 83 -2.67 -1.81 2.17
C TYR A 83 -3.39 -1.47 3.48
N LYS A 84 -2.86 -1.98 4.59
CA LYS A 84 -3.28 -1.62 5.94
C LYS A 84 -2.05 -1.31 6.77
N LEU A 85 -2.09 -0.17 7.45
CA LEU A 85 -1.08 0.23 8.42
C LEU A 85 -1.50 -0.22 9.81
N ILE A 86 -0.57 -0.77 10.58
CA ILE A 86 -0.78 -1.17 11.98
C ILE A 86 0.30 -0.50 12.82
N SER A 87 -0.12 0.23 13.85
CA SER A 87 0.79 0.87 14.81
C SER A 87 1.28 -0.18 15.78
N ASN A 88 2.59 -0.26 15.96
CA ASN A 88 3.17 -1.12 16.99
C ASN A 88 3.02 -0.51 18.39
N LYS A 89 2.69 0.78 18.47
CA LYS A 89 2.41 1.49 19.72
C LYS A 89 0.93 1.36 20.12
N PRO A 90 0.64 0.84 21.33
CA PRO A 90 -0.72 0.80 21.86
C PRO A 90 -1.34 2.20 21.90
N SER A 91 -2.65 2.28 21.63
CA SER A 91 -3.42 3.53 21.66
C SER A 91 -2.98 4.63 20.69
N HIS A 92 -2.07 4.34 19.74
CA HIS A 92 -1.66 5.24 18.66
C HIS A 92 -2.28 4.81 17.32
N ILE A 93 -2.49 5.78 16.43
CA ILE A 93 -2.93 5.54 15.04
C ILE A 93 -1.69 5.45 14.16
N ALA A 94 -1.67 4.49 13.23
CA ALA A 94 -0.58 4.32 12.27
C ALA A 94 -0.72 5.34 11.14
N CYS A 95 0.14 6.35 11.04
CA CYS A 95 -0.13 7.45 10.10
C CYS A 95 0.44 7.21 8.71
N ASP A 96 1.75 6.98 8.65
CA ASP A 96 2.51 6.87 7.43
C ASP A 96 3.70 5.93 7.61
N SER A 97 3.95 5.10 6.59
CA SER A 97 5.19 4.35 6.43
C SER A 97 5.97 4.93 5.26
N LYS A 98 7.22 5.32 5.48
CA LYS A 98 8.08 5.93 4.45
C LYS A 98 9.07 4.91 3.91
N SER A 99 9.29 4.95 2.59
CA SER A 99 10.28 4.15 1.88
C SER A 99 10.21 2.65 2.21
N GLN A 100 8.98 2.12 2.32
CA GLN A 100 8.75 0.72 2.59
C GLN A 100 9.10 -0.11 1.35
N GLU A 101 10.01 -1.06 1.51
CA GLU A 101 10.30 -2.07 0.49
C GLU A 101 9.31 -3.23 0.60
N LEU A 102 8.75 -3.64 -0.55
CA LEU A 102 7.81 -4.76 -0.67
C LEU A 102 8.11 -5.54 -1.96
N SER A 103 7.78 -6.83 -1.93
CA SER A 103 7.89 -7.72 -3.08
C SER A 103 6.56 -8.42 -3.36
N PHE A 104 6.11 -8.38 -4.61
CA PHE A 104 4.89 -9.04 -5.07
C PHE A 104 5.18 -10.14 -6.07
N VAL A 105 4.33 -11.17 -6.03
CA VAL A 105 4.29 -12.25 -7.03
C VAL A 105 2.91 -12.24 -7.66
N PHE A 106 2.82 -12.36 -8.98
CA PHE A 106 1.55 -12.34 -9.71
C PHE A 106 1.57 -13.31 -10.89
N ARG A 107 0.38 -13.63 -11.41
CA ARG A 107 0.23 -14.51 -12.57
C ARG A 107 0.37 -13.70 -13.86
N LEU A 108 1.09 -14.26 -14.82
CA LEU A 108 1.18 -13.72 -16.17
C LEU A 108 0.18 -14.42 -17.09
N PRO A 109 -0.34 -13.71 -18.12
CA PRO A 109 -1.05 -14.35 -19.21
C PRO A 109 -0.05 -15.17 -20.05
N ILE A 110 -0.49 -16.37 -20.43
CA ILE A 110 0.24 -17.31 -21.30
C ILE A 110 -0.31 -17.16 -22.71
#